data_AF-A0A0B8NIM7-F1
#
_entry.id   AF-A0A0B8NIM7-F1
#
_cell.length_a   1.000
_cell.length_b   1.000
_cell.length_c   1.000
_cell.angle_alpha   90.00
_cell.angle_beta   90.00
_cell.angle_gamma   90.00
#
_symmetry.space_group_name_H-M   'P 1'
#
loop_
_entity.id
_entity.type
_entity.pdbx_description
1 polymer ?
#
loop_
_entity_poly.entity_id
_entity_poly.type
_entity_poly.pdbx_seq_one_letter_code
_entity_poly.pdbx_strand_id
1 'polypeptide(L)' 'MRTLYLKDLSFFGCTVLEEGVFQSLINWIETGKVKPIVAKSLPLKEINTMQELFQQKKHTGKLVLEV' A
#
# COMPACT_ATOMS: atom_id res chain seq x y z
N MET A 1 8.68 9.73 24.98
CA MET A 1 10.05 9.20 25.09
C MET A 1 10.22 8.20 26.21
N ARG A 2 9.84 8.52 27.47
CA ARG A 2 9.93 7.57 28.60
C ARG A 2 9.32 6.19 28.33
N THR A 3 8.13 6.15 27.74
CA THR A 3 7.48 4.88 27.38
C THR A 3 8.29 4.03 26.41
N LEU A 4 9.08 4.62 25.51
CA LEU A 4 9.85 3.88 24.52
C LEU A 4 11.05 3.19 25.19
N TYR A 5 11.92 3.97 25.83
CA TYR A 5 13.17 3.45 26.38
C TYR A 5 13.00 2.72 27.73
N LEU A 6 12.00 3.06 28.55
CA LEU A 6 11.76 2.36 29.82
C LEU A 6 10.99 1.05 29.63
N LYS A 7 10.37 0.84 28.47
CA LYS A 7 9.68 -0.42 28.14
C LYS A 7 10.41 -1.21 27.07
N ASP A 8 11.67 -0.86 26.78
CA ASP A 8 12.50 -1.56 25.80
C ASP A 8 11.84 -1.70 24.41
N LEU A 9 11.12 -0.66 23.99
CA LEU A 9 10.42 -0.64 22.72
C LEU A 9 11.34 -0.07 21.63
N SER A 10 11.29 -0.69 20.45
CA SER A 10 11.99 -0.22 19.26
C SER A 10 11.05 0.53 18.32
N PHE A 11 11.56 1.57 17.66
CA PHE A 11 10.82 2.34 16.65
C PHE A 11 11.64 2.39 15.36
N PHE A 12 11.10 1.81 14.29
CA PHE A 12 11.77 1.67 13.01
C PHE A 12 11.12 2.55 11.95
N GLY A 13 11.94 3.32 11.23
CA GLY A 13 11.55 3.98 9.99
C GLY A 13 11.95 3.14 8.79
N CYS A 14 11.11 3.10 7.75
CA CYS A 14 11.39 2.37 6.51
C CYS A 14 10.78 3.12 5.32
N THR A 15 11.56 3.34 4.27
CA THR A 15 11.16 4.07 3.05
C THR A 15 11.44 3.30 1.77
N VAL A 16 12.39 2.36 1.79
CA VAL A 16 12.84 1.58 0.64
C VAL A 16 12.83 0.09 1.01
N LEU A 17 12.52 -0.76 0.03
CA LEU A 17 12.53 -2.20 0.20
C LEU A 17 13.95 -2.74 0.12
N GLU A 18 14.29 -3.67 1.01
CA GLU A 18 15.54 -4.42 0.92
C GLU A 18 15.55 -5.34 -0.30
N GLU A 19 16.76 -5.78 -0.68
CA GLU A 19 16.95 -6.73 -1.77
C GLU A 19 16.14 -8.02 -1.52
N GLY A 20 15.49 -8.54 -2.56
CA GLY A 20 14.68 -9.77 -2.48
C GLY A 20 13.28 -9.61 -1.87
N VAL A 21 12.94 -8.49 -1.21
CA VAL A 21 11.59 -8.25 -0.65
C VAL A 21 10.54 -8.22 -1.76
N PHE A 22 10.80 -7.48 -2.85
CA PHE A 22 9.87 -7.39 -3.97
C PHE A 22 9.70 -8.74 -4.69
N GLN A 23 10.78 -9.50 -4.86
CA GLN A 23 10.73 -10.84 -5.44
C GLN A 23 9.87 -11.79 -4.58
N SER A 24 10.00 -11.71 -3.26
CA SER A 24 9.19 -12.50 -2.33
C SER A 24 7.71 -12.15 -2.43
N LEU A 25 7.38 -10.87 -2.59
CA LEU A 25 6.01 -10.40 -2.82
C LEU A 25 5.43 -10.97 -4.13
N ILE A 26 6.19 -10.96 -5.23
CA ILE A 26 5.77 -11.57 -6.50
C ILE A 26 5.42 -13.04 -6.29
N ASN A 27 6.31 -13.81 -5.67
CA ASN A 27 6.08 -15.24 -5.42
C ASN A 27 4.80 -15.48 -4.59
N TRP A 28 4.48 -14.59 -3.65
CA TRP A 28 3.25 -14.69 -2.85
C TRP A 28 1.99 -14.39 -3.65
N ILE A 29 2.06 -13.45 -4.59
CA ILE A 29 0.96 -13.15 -5.52
C ILE A 29 0.72 -14.35 -6.43
N GLU A 30 1.78 -14.89 -7.04
CA GLU A 30 1.71 -16.03 -7.96
C GLU A 30 1.18 -17.31 -7.29
N THR A 31 1.57 -17.53 -6.03
CA THR A 31 1.10 -18.67 -5.23
C THR A 31 -0.27 -18.42 -4.56
N GLY A 32 -0.90 -17.28 -4.83
CA GLY A 32 -2.23 -16.93 -4.28
C GLY A 32 -2.25 -16.69 -2.76
N LYS A 33 -1.09 -16.56 -2.12
CA LYS A 33 -0.96 -16.28 -0.68
C LYS A 33 -1.40 -14.86 -0.33
N VAL A 34 -1.31 -13.93 -1.29
CA VAL A 34 -1.83 -12.57 -1.17
C VAL A 34 -2.74 -12.27 -2.36
N LYS A 35 -3.84 -11.57 -2.11
CA LYS A 35 -4.80 -11.13 -3.14
C LYS A 35 -4.87 -9.60 -3.19
N PRO A 36 -5.05 -9.00 -4.38
CA PRO A 36 -5.20 -7.56 -4.50
C PRO A 36 -6.55 -7.12 -3.89
N ILE A 37 -6.54 -5.96 -3.22
CA ILE A 37 -7.76 -5.29 -2.77
C ILE A 37 -7.90 -4.02 -3.59
N VAL A 38 -8.80 -4.04 -4.56
CA VAL A 38 -9.11 -2.90 -5.44
C VAL A 38 -10.43 -2.28 -5.00
N ALA A 39 -10.39 -1.01 -4.64
CA ALA A 39 -11.56 -0.27 -4.20
C ALA A 39 -12.37 0.30 -5.37
N LYS A 40 -11.68 0.79 -6.40
CA LYS A 40 -12.29 1.35 -7.61
C LYS A 40 -11.30 1.32 -8.78
N SER A 41 -11.80 1.12 -9.98
CA SER A 41 -11.08 1.27 -11.24
C SER A 41 -11.77 2.33 -12.09
N LEU A 42 -11.01 3.26 -12.68
CA LEU A 42 -11.51 4.31 -13.57
C LEU A 42 -10.56 4.47 -14.76
N PRO A 43 -11.05 4.90 -15.94
CA PRO A 43 -10.16 5.19 -17.06
C PRO A 43 -9.23 6.37 -16.71
N LEU A 44 -8.03 6.37 -17.28
CA LEU A 44 -7.01 7.41 -17.07
C LEU A 44 -7.55 8.83 -17.34
N LYS A 45 -8.51 8.97 -18.25
CA LYS A 45 -9.19 10.24 -18.57
C LYS A 45 -9.90 10.86 -17.36
N GLU A 46 -10.27 10.05 -16.37
CA GLU A 46 -10.94 10.46 -15.13
C GLU A 46 -9.96 10.70 -13.96
N ILE A 47 -8.67 10.94 -14.24
CA ILE A 47 -7.64 11.13 -13.21
C ILE A 47 -8.01 12.19 -12.16
N ASN A 48 -8.68 13.28 -12.55
CA ASN A 48 -9.10 14.33 -11.62
C ASN A 48 -10.09 13.79 -10.58
N THR A 49 -11.13 13.08 -11.05
CA THR A 49 -12.10 12.42 -10.18
C THR A 49 -11.44 11.35 -9.31
N MET A 50 -10.47 10.61 -9.87
CA MET A 50 -9.71 9.61 -9.12
C MET A 50 -8.90 10.24 -7.99
N GLN A 51 -8.27 11.40 -8.23
CA GLN A 51 -7.51 12.15 -7.23
C GLN A 51 -8.40 12.74 -6.14
N GLU A 52 -9.58 13.25 -6.48
CA GLU A 52 -10.58 13.70 -5.49
C GLU A 52 -11.00 12.54 -4.56
N LEU A 53 -11.31 11.38 -5.13
CA LEU A 53 -11.63 10.17 -4.36
C LEU A 53 -10.46 9.69 -3.49
N PHE A 54 -9.23 9.80 -3.99
CA PHE A 54 -8.03 9.43 -3.24
C PHE A 54 -7.81 10.33 -2.02
N GLN A 55 -8.11 11.63 -2.13
CA GLN A 55 -7.94 12.60 -1.04
C GLN A 55 -8.97 12.42 0.08
N GLN A 56 -10.18 11.95 -0.24
CA GLN A 56 -11.22 11.72 0.76
C GLN A 56 -10.90 10.59 1.75
N LYS A 57 -10.00 9.66 1.38
CA LYS A 57 -9.60 8.48 2.19
C LYS A 57 -10.76 7.59 2.67
N LYS A 58 -11.93 7.69 2.03
CA LYS A 58 -13.12 6.86 2.29
C LYS A 58 -13.11 5.55 1.48
N HIS A 59 -11.98 4.86 1.45
CA HIS A 59 -11.82 3.62 0.70
C HIS A 59 -10.83 2.68 1.39
N THR A 60 -11.07 1.37 1.24
CA THR A 60 -10.14 0.31 1.65
C THR A 60 -9.62 -0.38 0.41
N GLY A 61 -8.29 -0.44 0.25
CA GLY A 61 -7.66 -0.96 -0.95
C GLY A 61 -7.12 0.15 -1.85
N LYS A 62 -6.78 -0.21 -3.09
CA LYS A 62 -6.18 0.71 -4.06
C LYS A 62 -7.22 1.23 -5.05
N LEU A 63 -7.01 2.47 -5.48
CA LEU A 63 -7.71 3.09 -6.60
C LEU A 63 -6.82 2.93 -7.84
N VAL A 64 -7.36 2.35 -8.90
CA VAL A 64 -6.62 1.94 -10.09
C VAL A 64 -7.05 2.79 -11.28
N LEU A 65 -6.08 3.16 -12.12
CA LEU A 65 -6.32 3.84 -13.39
C LEU A 65 -6.09 2.85 -14.53
N GLU A 66 -7.09 2.73 -15.41
CA GLU A 66 -7.04 1.91 -16.63
C GLU A 66 -6.60 2.77 -17.82
N VAL A 67 -5.62 2.28 -18.58
CA VAL A 67 -5.01 2.98 -19.72
C VAL A 67 -5.67 2.58 -21.03
#